data_AF-S8AII3-F1
#
_entry.id   AF-S8AII3-F1
#
_cell.length_a   1.000
_cell.length_b   1.000
_cell.length_c   1.000
_cell.angle_alpha   90.00
_cell.angle_beta   90.00
_cell.angle_gamma   90.00
#
_symmetry.space_group_name_H-M   'P 1'
#
loop_
_entity.id
_entity.type
_entity.pdbx_description
1 polymer ?
#
loop_
_entity_poly.entity_id
_entity_poly.type
_entity_poly.pdbx_seq_one_letter_code
_entity_poly.pdbx_strand_id
1 'polypeptide(L)'
;MAGPGVKVNESTPFNPNWESLAQTIVNRQFEQIALLHWLGARNFLVLTTHLRYNSTVQKSWILAVKVLNDAIKTKYNEFKDQLEVDDSQFWYYDTNGVFDQALDNPTAYGALDVVCYNRDGVSCL
;
A
#
# COMPACT_ATOMS: atom_id res chain seq x y z
N MET A 1 -21.19 3.15 24.85
CA MET A 1 -21.00 1.69 24.70
C MET A 1 -19.91 1.49 23.66
N ALA A 2 -18.69 1.17 24.11
CA ALA A 2 -17.55 0.96 23.23
C ALA A 2 -17.70 -0.42 22.56
N GLY A 3 -17.59 -0.46 21.24
CA GLY A 3 -17.66 -1.70 20.47
C GLY A 3 -16.52 -2.67 20.84
N PRO A 4 -16.72 -3.99 20.72
CA PRO A 4 -15.74 -4.97 21.16
C PRO A 4 -14.46 -4.81 20.33
N GLY A 5 -13.36 -4.49 21.03
CA GLY A 5 -12.03 -4.42 20.46
C GLY A 5 -11.63 -5.79 19.89
N VAL A 6 -11.35 -5.80 18.60
CA VAL A 6 -10.77 -6.95 17.90
C VAL A 6 -9.39 -7.20 18.51
N LYS A 7 -9.26 -8.27 19.31
CA LYS A 7 -7.97 -8.80 19.74
C LYS A 7 -7.35 -9.54 18.56
N VAL A 8 -6.38 -8.92 17.89
CA VAL A 8 -5.54 -9.60 16.89
C VAL A 8 -4.58 -10.52 17.64
N ASN A 9 -4.70 -11.82 17.40
CA ASN A 9 -3.86 -12.88 17.92
C ASN A 9 -2.61 -13.02 17.03
N GLU A 10 -1.43 -12.75 17.59
CA GLU A 10 -0.14 -12.67 16.89
C GLU A 10 0.46 -14.00 16.38
N SER A 11 -0.32 -15.09 16.27
CA SER A 11 0.24 -16.43 16.04
C SER A 11 -0.21 -17.16 14.75
N THR A 12 -0.81 -16.47 13.78
CA THR A 12 -0.97 -17.00 12.41
C THR A 12 -0.81 -15.86 11.40
N PRO A 13 0.31 -15.76 10.68
CA PRO A 13 0.69 -14.48 10.10
C PRO A 13 -0.02 -14.13 8.78
N PHE A 14 -0.92 -14.99 8.30
CA PHE A 14 -1.65 -14.81 7.05
C PHE A 14 -3.10 -15.25 7.25
N ASN A 15 -4.03 -14.29 7.18
CA ASN A 15 -5.45 -14.60 7.12
C ASN A 15 -5.70 -15.37 5.82
N PRO A 16 -6.26 -16.60 5.83
CA PRO A 16 -6.52 -17.36 4.60
C PRO A 16 -7.46 -16.62 3.65
N ASN A 17 -8.24 -15.67 4.15
CA ASN A 17 -9.13 -14.80 3.38
C ASN A 17 -8.45 -13.49 2.93
N TRP A 18 -7.13 -13.35 3.10
CA TRP A 18 -6.43 -12.12 2.76
C TRP A 18 -6.55 -11.78 1.28
N GLU A 19 -6.46 -12.77 0.40
CA GLU A 19 -6.57 -12.53 -1.05
C GLU A 19 -7.94 -11.95 -1.44
N SER A 20 -9.03 -12.55 -0.95
CA SER A 20 -10.39 -12.05 -1.21
C SER A 20 -10.64 -10.70 -0.54
N LEU A 21 -10.10 -10.48 0.66
CA LEU A 21 -10.18 -9.19 1.34
C LEU A 21 -9.41 -8.11 0.59
N ALA A 22 -8.19 -8.39 0.11
CA ALA A 22 -7.37 -7.46 -0.65
C ALA A 22 -8.10 -7.06 -1.95
N GLN A 23 -8.67 -8.02 -2.68
CA GLN A 23 -9.51 -7.74 -3.85
C GLN A 23 -10.71 -6.86 -3.48
N THR A 24 -11.40 -7.14 -2.37
CA THR A 24 -12.54 -6.34 -1.89
C THR A 24 -12.14 -4.91 -1.58
N ILE A 25 -11.00 -4.72 -0.91
CA ILE A 25 -10.46 -3.39 -0.59
C ILE A 25 -10.14 -2.62 -1.87
N VAL A 26 -9.40 -3.25 -2.78
CA VAL A 26 -8.99 -2.62 -4.05
C VAL A 26 -10.22 -2.29 -4.90
N ASN A 27 -11.21 -3.19 -5.00
CA ASN A 27 -12.46 -2.91 -5.72
C ASN A 27 -13.17 -1.68 -5.17
N ARG A 28 -13.30 -1.57 -3.84
CA ARG A 28 -13.91 -0.39 -3.20
C ARG A 28 -13.13 0.89 -3.48
N GLN A 29 -11.81 0.85 -3.50
CA GLN A 29 -10.99 2.02 -3.85
C GLN A 29 -11.23 2.47 -5.30
N PHE A 30 -11.33 1.53 -6.24
CA PHE A 30 -11.62 1.84 -7.64
C PHE A 30 -13.07 2.29 -7.88
N GLU A 31 -14.04 1.82 -7.09
CA GLU A 31 -15.39 2.39 -7.04
C GLU A 31 -15.35 3.86 -6.60
N GLN A 32 -14.51 4.22 -5.62
CA GLN A 32 -14.33 5.63 -5.24
C GLN A 32 -13.67 6.45 -6.36
N ILE A 33 -12.70 5.89 -7.09
CA ILE A 33 -12.10 6.56 -8.25
C ILE A 33 -13.16 6.81 -9.33
N ALA A 34 -14.01 5.83 -9.64
CA ALA A 34 -15.10 5.99 -10.59
C ALA A 34 -16.11 7.07 -10.14
N LEU A 35 -16.43 7.11 -8.84
CA LEU A 35 -17.28 8.16 -8.27
C LEU A 35 -16.65 9.55 -8.41
N LEU A 36 -15.38 9.69 -8.05
CA LEU A 36 -14.65 10.95 -8.20
C LEU A 36 -14.58 11.38 -9.68
N HIS A 37 -14.38 10.43 -10.60
CA HIS A 37 -14.39 10.69 -12.03
C HIS A 37 -15.76 11.20 -12.50
N TRP A 38 -16.84 10.55 -12.07
CA TRP A 38 -18.21 11.00 -12.34
C TRP A 38 -18.48 12.41 -11.78
N LEU A 39 -17.90 12.74 -10.62
CA LEU A 39 -17.96 14.08 -10.01
C LEU A 39 -17.05 15.13 -10.69
N GLY A 40 -16.27 14.75 -11.70
CA GLY A 40 -15.46 15.70 -12.49
C GLY A 40 -13.96 15.64 -12.25
N ALA A 41 -13.44 14.75 -11.39
CA ALA A 41 -12.01 14.55 -11.28
C ALA A 41 -11.46 13.90 -12.58
N ARG A 42 -10.30 14.38 -13.04
CA ARG A 42 -9.67 13.94 -14.31
C ARG A 42 -8.24 13.48 -14.14
N ASN A 43 -7.67 13.56 -12.93
CA ASN A 43 -6.27 13.21 -12.69
C ASN A 43 -6.19 12.30 -11.48
N PHE A 44 -5.64 11.11 -11.66
CA PHE A 44 -5.59 10.09 -10.63
C PHE A 44 -4.22 9.41 -10.60
N LEU A 45 -3.66 9.27 -9.40
CA LEU A 45 -2.43 8.53 -9.16
C LEU A 45 -2.71 7.37 -8.20
N VAL A 46 -2.42 6.16 -8.65
CA VAL A 46 -2.49 4.94 -7.84
C VAL A 46 -1.09 4.55 -7.41
N LEU A 47 -0.90 4.42 -6.09
CA LEU A 47 0.35 4.03 -5.49
C LEU A 47 0.28 2.58 -5.01
N THR A 48 1.36 1.82 -5.19
CA THR A 48 1.56 0.58 -4.42
C THR A 48 1.94 0.90 -2.98
N THR A 49 1.97 -0.13 -2.14
CA THR A 49 2.51 -0.03 -0.78
C THR A 49 3.81 -0.81 -0.67
N HIS A 50 4.71 -0.37 0.20
CA HIS A 50 6.00 -1.00 0.44
C HIS A 50 6.13 -1.44 1.90
N LEU A 51 6.89 -2.50 2.10
CA LEU A 51 7.16 -3.06 3.42
C LEU A 51 8.50 -3.80 3.43
N ARG A 52 9.44 -3.38 4.27
CA ARG A 52 10.76 -4.03 4.44
C ARG A 52 11.06 -4.29 5.91
N TYR A 53 11.62 -5.47 6.20
CA TYR A 53 11.63 -6.01 7.57
C TYR A 53 12.72 -7.07 7.82
N ASN A 54 13.02 -7.32 9.11
CA ASN A 54 14.15 -8.12 9.58
C ASN A 54 13.78 -9.43 10.35
N SER A 55 12.50 -9.79 10.48
CA SER A 55 12.07 -10.97 11.24
C SER A 55 11.12 -11.92 10.48
N THR A 56 10.93 -13.13 10.99
CA THR A 56 10.10 -14.18 10.36
C THR A 56 8.60 -13.87 10.38
N VAL A 57 8.07 -13.28 11.47
CA VAL A 57 6.65 -12.83 11.53
C VAL A 57 6.37 -11.81 10.43
N GLN A 58 7.37 -10.99 10.09
CA GLN A 58 7.26 -9.98 9.05
C GLN A 58 7.28 -10.54 7.62
N LYS A 59 7.72 -11.79 7.39
CA LYS A 59 7.74 -12.41 6.05
C LYS A 59 6.33 -12.61 5.46
N SER A 60 5.35 -12.92 6.30
CA SER A 60 3.97 -13.05 5.82
C SER A 60 3.34 -11.72 5.44
N TRP A 61 3.77 -10.63 6.09
CA TRP A 61 3.31 -9.30 5.76
C TRP A 61 3.87 -8.85 4.41
N ILE A 62 5.10 -9.25 4.06
CA ILE A 62 5.65 -9.05 2.72
C ILE A 62 4.79 -9.78 1.68
N LEU A 63 4.40 -11.03 1.95
CA LEU A 63 3.49 -11.77 1.06
C LEU A 63 2.11 -11.09 0.98
N ALA A 64 1.59 -10.60 2.10
CA ALA A 64 0.32 -9.88 2.13
C ALA A 64 0.37 -8.58 1.30
N VAL A 65 1.44 -7.81 1.44
CA VAL A 65 1.70 -6.60 0.66
C VAL A 65 1.86 -6.91 -0.82
N LYS A 66 2.55 -8.00 -1.17
CA LYS A 66 2.63 -8.47 -2.55
C LYS A 66 1.25 -8.78 -3.12
N VAL A 67 0.42 -9.53 -2.39
CA VAL A 67 -0.96 -9.86 -2.81
C VAL A 67 -1.80 -8.59 -3.01
N LEU A 68 -1.67 -7.61 -2.13
CA LEU A 68 -2.36 -6.32 -2.27
C LEU A 68 -1.88 -5.54 -3.50
N ASN A 69 -0.57 -5.43 -3.70
CA ASN A 69 0.02 -4.73 -4.86
C ASN A 69 -0.35 -5.41 -6.19
N ASP A 70 -0.36 -6.74 -6.22
CA ASP A 70 -0.81 -7.51 -7.39
C ASP A 70 -2.29 -7.25 -7.70
N ALA A 71 -3.15 -7.17 -6.66
CA ALA A 71 -4.56 -6.81 -6.81
C ALA A 71 -4.74 -5.37 -7.32
N ILE A 72 -3.98 -4.40 -6.79
CA ILE A 72 -3.99 -3.00 -7.27
C ILE A 72 -3.60 -2.94 -8.73
N LYS A 73 -2.50 -3.58 -9.12
CA LYS A 73 -2.00 -3.58 -10.51
C LYS A 73 -3.01 -4.22 -11.47
N THR A 74 -3.61 -5.33 -11.05
CA THR A 74 -4.66 -6.00 -11.83
C THR A 74 -5.84 -5.06 -12.03
N LYS A 75 -6.33 -4.44 -10.96
CA LYS A 75 -7.48 -3.54 -11.04
C LYS A 75 -7.21 -2.28 -11.85
N TYR A 76 -6.00 -1.73 -11.72
CA TYR A 76 -5.53 -0.62 -12.55
C TYR A 76 -5.61 -0.96 -14.04
N ASN A 77 -5.10 -2.12 -14.44
CA ASN A 77 -5.13 -2.54 -15.84
C ASN A 77 -6.56 -2.76 -16.36
N GLU A 78 -7.49 -3.18 -15.52
CA GLU A 78 -8.92 -3.29 -15.89
C GLU A 78 -9.59 -1.92 -16.07
N PHE A 79 -9.19 -0.92 -15.30
CA PHE A 79 -9.86 0.38 -15.24
C PHE A 79 -9.26 1.45 -16.15
N LYS A 80 -7.97 1.36 -16.48
CA LYS A 80 -7.27 2.43 -17.21
C LYS A 80 -7.91 2.74 -18.56
N ASP A 81 -8.29 1.72 -19.32
CA ASP A 81 -8.89 1.90 -20.64
C ASP A 81 -10.30 2.52 -20.55
N GLN A 82 -10.99 2.39 -19.40
CA GLN A 82 -12.32 2.97 -19.18
C GLN A 82 -12.26 4.47 -18.87
N LEU A 83 -11.16 4.94 -18.26
CA LEU A 83 -11.00 6.34 -17.86
C LEU A 83 -10.32 7.18 -18.96
N GLU A 84 -9.52 6.57 -19.84
CA GLU A 84 -8.86 7.27 -20.95
C GLU A 84 -9.83 7.83 -22.00
N VAL A 85 -11.09 7.41 -22.00
CA VAL A 85 -12.11 7.85 -22.97
C VAL A 85 -12.54 9.33 -22.78
N ASP A 86 -12.33 9.91 -21.59
CA ASP A 86 -12.88 11.22 -21.19
C ASP A 86 -11.80 12.30 -20.92
N ASP A 87 -10.66 12.27 -21.63
CA ASP A 87 -9.50 13.15 -21.40
C ASP A 87 -8.91 13.07 -19.96
N SER A 88 -9.25 12.01 -19.22
CA SER A 88 -8.68 11.77 -17.90
C SER A 88 -7.28 11.17 -18.00
N GLN A 89 -6.44 11.56 -17.05
CA GLN A 89 -5.12 10.98 -16.84
C GLN A 89 -5.16 10.03 -15.65
N PHE A 90 -4.64 8.82 -15.87
CA PHE A 90 -4.55 7.81 -14.83
C PHE A 90 -3.16 7.19 -14.81
N TRP A 91 -2.48 7.33 -13.67
CA TRP A 91 -1.12 6.83 -13.50
C TRP A 91 -1.07 5.75 -12.43
N TYR A 92 -0.26 4.75 -12.70
CA TYR A 92 0.17 3.77 -11.71
C TYR A 92 1.65 4.02 -11.39
N TYR A 93 1.97 4.09 -10.11
CA TYR A 93 3.34 4.25 -9.64
C TYR A 93 3.69 3.18 -8.62
N ASP A 94 4.65 2.34 -8.96
CA ASP A 94 5.19 1.35 -8.04
C ASP A 94 6.21 2.01 -7.10
N THR A 95 5.82 2.17 -5.84
CA THR A 95 6.63 2.82 -4.83
C THR A 95 7.77 1.94 -4.34
N ASN A 96 7.75 0.61 -4.57
CA ASN A 96 8.72 -0.29 -3.97
C ASN A 96 10.17 0.11 -4.24
N GLY A 97 10.49 0.46 -5.49
CA GLY A 97 11.85 0.85 -5.88
C GLY A 97 12.36 2.11 -5.15
N VAL A 98 11.50 3.11 -4.94
CA VAL A 98 11.90 4.34 -4.24
C VAL A 98 12.08 4.10 -2.75
N PHE A 99 11.20 3.31 -2.14
CA PHE A 99 11.36 2.94 -0.73
C PHE A 99 12.61 2.09 -0.52
N ASP A 100 12.87 1.11 -1.39
CA ASP A 100 14.09 0.30 -1.31
C ASP A 100 15.35 1.16 -1.45
N GLN A 101 15.38 2.09 -2.42
CA GLN A 101 16.50 3.01 -2.60
C GLN A 101 16.75 3.88 -1.36
N ALA A 102 15.69 4.40 -0.73
CA ALA A 102 15.80 5.20 0.48
C ALA A 102 16.30 4.38 1.67
N LEU A 103 15.81 3.15 1.82
CA LEU A 103 16.18 2.26 2.92
C LEU A 103 17.58 1.64 2.73
N ASP A 104 18.05 1.49 1.49
CA ASP A 104 19.41 1.03 1.17
C ASP A 104 20.46 2.13 1.32
N ASN A 105 20.07 3.40 1.21
CA ASN A 105 20.98 4.53 1.36
C ASN A 105 20.41 5.67 2.24
N PRO A 106 20.09 5.38 3.52
CA PRO A 106 19.43 6.33 4.42
C PRO A 106 20.18 7.67 4.53
N THR A 107 21.52 7.64 4.57
CA THR A 107 22.34 8.86 4.67
C THR A 107 22.19 9.80 3.48
N ALA A 108 22.01 9.28 2.25
CA ALA A 108 21.74 10.11 1.08
C ALA A 108 20.37 10.80 1.14
N TYR A 109 19.46 10.28 1.97
CA TYR A 109 18.13 10.83 2.22
C TYR A 109 18.02 11.52 3.58
N GLY A 110 19.16 11.83 4.23
CA GLY A 110 19.21 12.63 5.47
C GLY A 110 19.02 11.84 6.78
N ALA A 111 18.91 10.52 6.71
CA ALA A 111 18.89 9.64 7.87
C ALA A 111 20.33 9.26 8.26
N LEU A 112 20.89 10.01 9.22
CA LEU A 112 22.32 9.94 9.59
C LEU A 112 22.63 8.75 10.52
N ASP A 113 21.65 8.23 11.26
CA ASP A 113 21.84 7.14 12.24
C ASP A 113 20.80 6.02 12.08
N VAL A 114 21.09 5.07 11.17
CA VAL A 114 20.26 3.89 10.80
C VAL A 114 20.02 2.91 11.98
N VAL A 115 20.55 3.18 13.16
CA VAL A 115 20.57 2.26 14.31
C VAL A 115 19.49 2.61 15.35
N CYS A 116 18.81 3.75 15.23
CA CYS A 116 17.85 4.20 16.25
C CYS A 116 16.38 3.93 15.87
N TYR A 117 15.75 3.00 16.60
CA TYR A 117 14.29 2.87 16.68
C TYR A 117 13.82 3.46 18.02
N ASN A 118 13.47 4.74 18.07
CA ASN A 118 12.98 5.36 19.32
C ASN A 118 11.49 5.70 19.25
N ARG A 119 10.78 5.41 20.35
CA ARG A 119 9.31 5.44 20.46
C ARG A 119 8.73 6.86 20.56
N ASP A 120 9.58 7.87 20.71
CA ASP A 120 9.22 9.25 21.03
C ASP A 120 9.13 10.16 19.80
N GLY A 121 9.61 9.73 18.63
CA GLY A 121 9.55 10.50 17.38
C GLY A 121 10.39 11.78 17.39
N VAL A 122 11.20 11.99 18.44
CA VAL A 122 12.11 13.15 18.59
C VAL A 122 13.55 12.74 18.32
N SER A 123 13.89 11.47 18.57
CA SER A 123 15.26 10.96 18.48
C SER A 123 15.40 9.93 17.34
N CYS A 124 15.72 10.44 16.14
CA CYS A 124 16.25 9.80 14.93
C CYS A 124 15.30 9.22 13.84
N LEU A 125 15.70 9.56 12.61
CA LEU A 125 15.65 8.82 11.34
C LEU A 125 17.03 8.17 11.12
#